data_AF-A0A2W4M614-F1
#
_entry.id   AF-A0A2W4M614-F1
#
_cell.length_a   1.000
_cell.length_b   1.000
_cell.length_c   1.000
_cell.angle_alpha   90.00
_cell.angle_beta   90.00
_cell.angle_gamma   90.00
#
_symmetry.space_group_name_H-M   'P 1'
#
loop_
_entity.id
_entity.type
_entity.pdbx_description
1 polymer ?
#
loop_
_entity_poly.entity_id
_entity_poly.type
_entity_poly.pdbx_seq_one_letter_code
_entity_poly.pdbx_strand_id
1 'polypeptide(L)'
;VMTQPGETDGYTAFDHVKAIMDHAGENLIEYVLINTEKIPEHLLSKYLADGACPVRCDEGNIKRLGCRVVYGELLGFADVVRHDPIKLAKAIMDIIK
;
A
#
# COMPACT_ATOMS: atom_id res chain seq x y z
N VAL A 1 0.24 -4.04 0.08
CA VAL A 1 1.67 -4.40 0.29
C VAL A 1 2.25 -4.96 -1.00
N MET A 2 1.69 -6.05 -1.51
CA MET A 2 2.03 -6.66 -2.79
C MET A 2 0.86 -6.45 -3.78
N THR A 3 1.12 -6.58 -5.08
CA THR A 3 0.08 -6.68 -6.13
C THR A 3 -0.64 -8.02 -6.05
N GLN A 4 -1.79 -8.12 -6.71
CA GLN A 4 -2.60 -9.34 -6.84
C GLN A 4 -2.60 -9.78 -8.31
N PRO A 5 -2.07 -10.99 -8.63
CA PRO A 5 -2.05 -11.52 -9.99
C PRO A 5 -3.43 -11.54 -10.63
N GLY A 6 -3.57 -10.97 -11.83
CA GLY A 6 -4.83 -10.86 -12.57
C GLY A 6 -5.76 -9.73 -12.12
N GLU A 7 -5.43 -9.00 -11.05
CA GLU A 7 -6.22 -7.88 -10.55
C GLU A 7 -5.45 -6.55 -10.60
N THR A 8 -4.24 -6.51 -10.06
CA THR A 8 -3.44 -5.27 -9.88
C THR A 8 -2.02 -5.43 -10.40
N ASP A 9 -1.86 -6.20 -11.47
CA ASP A 9 -0.58 -6.42 -12.13
C ASP A 9 0.05 -5.09 -12.55
N GLY A 10 1.27 -4.83 -12.04
CA GLY A 10 2.02 -3.61 -12.34
C GLY A 10 1.52 -2.34 -11.64
N TYR A 11 0.47 -2.41 -10.82
CA TYR A 11 -0.08 -1.22 -10.16
C TYR A 11 0.91 -0.59 -9.17
N THR A 12 1.02 0.72 -9.22
CA THR A 12 1.58 1.55 -8.15
C THR A 12 0.52 1.85 -7.09
N ALA A 13 0.92 2.51 -6.00
CA ALA A 13 -0.02 3.01 -5.01
C ALA A 13 -0.99 4.05 -5.61
N PHE A 14 -0.54 4.92 -6.51
CA PHE A 14 -1.42 5.82 -7.26
C PHE A 14 -2.44 5.07 -8.09
N ASP A 15 -2.07 3.99 -8.79
CA ASP A 15 -3.01 3.26 -9.63
C ASP A 15 -4.17 2.70 -8.79
N HIS A 16 -3.88 2.24 -7.57
CA HIS A 16 -4.91 1.83 -6.61
C HIS A 16 -5.82 3.00 -6.20
N VAL A 17 -5.22 4.14 -5.83
CA VAL A 17 -5.97 5.34 -5.40
C VAL A 17 -6.84 5.87 -6.53
N LYS A 18 -6.27 6.00 -7.73
CA LYS A 18 -6.95 6.44 -8.94
C LYS A 18 -8.09 5.51 -9.30
N ALA A 19 -7.88 4.18 -9.27
CA ALA A 19 -8.94 3.22 -9.53
C ALA A 19 -10.13 3.40 -8.56
N ILE A 20 -9.89 3.61 -7.27
CA ILE A 20 -10.97 3.87 -6.30
C ILE A 20 -11.70 5.18 -6.64
N MET A 21 -10.98 6.28 -6.88
CA MET A 21 -11.60 7.56 -7.22
C MET A 21 -12.38 7.53 -8.55
N ASP A 22 -11.87 6.83 -9.56
CA ASP A 22 -12.54 6.66 -10.85
C ASP A 22 -13.91 5.96 -10.71
N HIS A 23 -14.07 5.08 -9.71
CA HIS A 23 -15.32 4.34 -9.47
C HIS A 23 -16.23 5.00 -8.45
N ALA A 24 -15.68 5.64 -7.43
CA ALA A 24 -16.43 6.12 -6.26
C ALA A 24 -16.55 7.65 -6.18
N GLY A 25 -15.84 8.40 -7.03
CA GLY A 25 -15.87 9.85 -7.12
C GLY A 25 -14.55 10.52 -6.71
N GLU A 26 -14.36 11.74 -7.22
CA GLU A 26 -13.22 12.59 -6.91
C GLU A 26 -13.21 13.05 -5.44
N ASN A 27 -12.02 13.39 -4.92
CA ASN A 27 -11.82 13.92 -3.56
C ASN A 27 -12.30 13.01 -2.41
N LEU A 28 -12.53 11.71 -2.65
CA LEU A 28 -12.96 10.75 -1.63
C LEU A 28 -11.85 10.37 -0.64
N ILE A 29 -10.59 10.35 -1.10
CA ILE A 29 -9.45 9.86 -0.31
C ILE A 29 -8.59 11.06 0.09
N GLU A 30 -8.51 11.32 1.40
CA GLU A 30 -7.65 12.39 1.94
C GLU A 30 -6.24 11.89 2.26
N TYR A 31 -6.10 10.65 2.73
CA TYR A 31 -4.83 10.06 3.18
C TYR A 31 -4.57 8.71 2.52
N VAL A 32 -3.32 8.46 2.16
CA VAL A 32 -2.83 7.19 1.65
C VAL A 32 -1.68 6.73 2.54
N LEU A 33 -1.93 5.67 3.30
CA LEU A 33 -0.94 5.08 4.21
C LEU A 33 -0.11 4.02 3.47
N ILE A 34 1.20 4.24 3.40
CA ILE A 34 2.17 3.44 2.64
C ILE A 34 3.17 2.78 3.57
N ASN A 35 3.37 1.48 3.38
CA ASN A 35 4.40 0.74 4.11
C ASN A 35 5.82 1.09 3.63
N THR A 36 6.73 1.33 4.57
CA THR A 36 8.18 1.51 4.32
C THR A 36 9.04 0.34 4.79
N GLU A 37 8.47 -0.59 5.56
CA GLU A 37 9.22 -1.73 6.12
C GLU A 37 9.61 -2.71 5.02
N LYS A 38 10.89 -3.11 5.00
CA LYS A 38 11.42 -4.04 3.99
C LYS A 38 10.85 -5.44 4.19
N ILE A 39 10.47 -6.08 3.09
CA ILE A 39 10.05 -7.48 3.08
C ILE A 39 11.30 -8.37 3.10
N PRO A 40 11.40 -9.37 4.01
CA PRO A 40 12.48 -10.35 4.00
C PRO A 40 12.57 -11.07 2.65
N GLU A 41 13.79 -11.24 2.13
CA GLU A 41 14.03 -11.78 0.78
C GLU A 41 13.40 -13.15 0.55
N HIS A 42 13.44 -14.04 1.55
CA HIS A 42 12.85 -15.37 1.45
C HIS A 42 11.32 -15.35 1.29
N LEU A 43 10.63 -14.35 1.87
CA LEU A 43 9.19 -14.15 1.65
C LEU A 43 8.96 -13.47 0.31
N LEU A 44 9.72 -12.43 -0.02
CA LEU A 44 9.60 -11.72 -1.30
C LEU A 44 9.71 -12.68 -2.49
N SER A 45 10.68 -13.60 -2.47
CA SER A 45 10.87 -14.60 -3.52
C SER A 45 9.65 -15.51 -3.73
N LYS A 46 8.91 -15.84 -2.66
CA LYS A 46 7.66 -16.62 -2.79
C LYS A 46 6.59 -15.83 -3.54
N TYR A 47 6.36 -14.58 -3.13
CA TYR A 47 5.39 -13.72 -3.81
C TYR A 47 5.75 -13.47 -5.28
N LEU A 48 7.03 -13.24 -5.58
CA LEU A 48 7.47 -13.05 -6.97
C LEU A 48 7.25 -14.31 -7.81
N ALA A 49 7.47 -15.51 -7.25
CA ALA A 49 7.19 -16.78 -7.94
C ALA A 49 5.69 -16.97 -8.21
N ASP A 50 4.84 -16.43 -7.35
CA ASP A 50 3.37 -16.42 -7.51
C ASP A 50 2.88 -15.25 -8.40
N GLY A 51 3.78 -14.44 -8.96
CA GLY A 51 3.45 -13.30 -9.83
C GLY A 51 3.14 -11.98 -9.11
N ALA A 52 3.22 -11.96 -7.78
CA ALA A 52 2.95 -10.78 -6.96
C ALA A 52 4.23 -9.95 -6.70
N CYS A 53 4.18 -8.66 -6.99
CA CYS A 53 5.30 -7.72 -6.82
C CYS A 53 5.01 -6.72 -5.69
N PRO A 54 6.04 -6.14 -5.03
CA PRO A 54 5.81 -5.03 -4.10
C PRO A 54 5.16 -3.83 -4.79
N VAL A 55 4.11 -3.29 -4.16
CA VAL A 55 3.45 -2.07 -4.66
C VAL A 55 4.40 -0.89 -4.45
N ARG A 56 4.76 -0.22 -5.54
CA ARG A 56 5.66 0.95 -5.49
C ARG A 56 4.88 2.20 -5.11
N CYS A 57 5.50 3.05 -4.30
CA CYS A 57 4.96 4.37 -3.97
C CYS A 57 5.39 5.40 -5.02
N ASP A 58 4.43 6.03 -5.66
CA ASP A 58 4.60 7.17 -6.56
C ASP A 58 3.94 8.42 -5.96
N GLU A 59 4.49 8.84 -4.83
CA GLU A 59 3.99 9.95 -4.00
C GLU A 59 3.65 11.22 -4.79
N GLY A 60 4.45 11.57 -5.80
CA GLY A 60 4.20 12.76 -6.62
C GLY A 60 2.86 12.72 -7.34
N ASN A 61 2.46 11.56 -7.87
CA ASN A 61 1.17 11.39 -8.54
C ASN A 61 0.02 11.37 -7.53
N ILE A 62 0.22 10.71 -6.38
CA ILE A 62 -0.77 10.67 -5.29
C ILE A 62 -1.05 12.09 -4.76
N LYS A 63 -0.01 12.90 -4.55
CA LYS A 63 -0.14 14.30 -4.13
C LYS A 63 -0.88 15.16 -5.17
N ARG A 64 -0.72 14.87 -6.46
CA ARG A 64 -1.44 15.56 -7.53
C ARG A 64 -2.94 15.25 -7.55
N LEU A 65 -3.36 14.14 -6.96
CA LEU A 65 -4.79 13.83 -6.71
C LEU A 65 -5.35 14.55 -5.48
N GLY A 66 -4.55 15.38 -4.79
CA GLY A 66 -4.95 16.08 -3.57
C GLY A 66 -4.79 15.24 -2.30
N CYS A 67 -4.27 14.02 -2.39
CA CYS A 67 -4.09 13.14 -1.24
C CYS A 67 -2.80 13.43 -0.47
N ARG A 68 -2.81 13.18 0.83
CA ARG A 68 -1.63 13.19 1.71
C ARG A 68 -1.05 11.79 1.82
N VAL A 69 0.23 11.63 1.55
CA VAL A 69 0.92 10.34 1.75
C VAL A 69 1.48 10.29 3.17
N VAL A 70 1.14 9.21 3.89
CA VAL A 70 1.65 8.91 5.22
C VAL A 70 2.47 7.64 5.13
N TYR A 71 3.63 7.62 5.76
CA TYR A 71 4.52 6.47 5.76
C TYR A 71 4.52 5.80 7.13
N GLY A 72 4.61 4.48 7.14
CA GLY A 72 4.77 3.72 8.38
C GLY A 72 5.46 2.39 8.17
N GLU A 73 6.06 1.87 9.22
CA GLU A 73 6.40 0.44 9.30
C GLU A 73 5.11 -0.30 9.66
N LEU A 74 4.57 -1.05 8.71
CA LEU A 74 3.23 -1.62 8.83
C LEU A 74 3.23 -3.13 8.74
N LEU A 75 4.38 -3.79 8.58
CA LEU A 75 4.41 -5.22 8.30
C LEU A 75 4.50 -6.04 9.58
N GLY A 76 3.82 -7.18 9.53
CA GLY A 76 4.00 -8.30 10.44
C GLY A 76 4.45 -9.51 9.64
N PHE A 77 5.53 -10.15 10.09
CA PHE A 77 6.13 -11.30 9.42
C PHE A 77 5.77 -12.57 10.20
N ALA A 78 4.86 -13.36 9.63
CA ALA A 78 4.63 -14.76 10.01
C ALA A 78 4.96 -15.62 8.78
N ASP A 79 4.08 -16.55 8.39
CA ASP A 79 4.27 -17.36 7.18
C ASP A 79 4.01 -16.58 5.87
N VAL A 80 3.38 -15.41 5.97
CA VAL A 80 2.99 -14.53 4.86
C VAL A 80 3.28 -13.07 5.17
N VAL A 81 3.43 -12.25 4.13
CA VAL A 81 3.55 -10.79 4.26
C VAL A 81 2.16 -10.20 4.42
N ARG A 82 1.90 -9.59 5.59
CA ARG A 82 0.66 -8.91 5.89
C ARG A 82 0.91 -7.67 6.73
N HIS A 83 -0.08 -6.80 6.83
CA HIS A 83 -0.01 -5.72 7.80
C HIS A 83 -0.05 -6.28 9.24
N ASP A 84 0.80 -5.75 10.11
CA ASP A 84 0.68 -5.94 11.55
C ASP A 84 -0.51 -5.11 12.06
N PRO A 85 -1.50 -5.73 12.71
CA PRO A 85 -2.72 -5.03 13.11
C PRO A 85 -2.46 -3.95 14.16
N ILE A 86 -1.48 -4.12 15.04
CA ILE A 86 -1.16 -3.16 16.10
C ILE A 86 -0.43 -1.95 15.51
N LYS A 87 0.56 -2.19 14.65
CA LYS A 87 1.26 -1.10 13.93
C LYS A 87 0.30 -0.30 13.05
N LEU A 88 -0.56 -0.99 12.31
CA LEU A 88 -1.56 -0.37 11.43
C LEU A 88 -2.56 0.48 12.22
N ALA A 89 -3.13 -0.07 13.30
CA ALA A 89 -4.07 0.67 14.15
C ALA A 89 -3.43 1.93 14.73
N LYS A 90 -2.18 1.82 15.24
CA LYS A 90 -1.43 2.97 15.75
C LYS A 90 -1.23 4.04 14.67
N ALA A 91 -0.79 3.65 13.47
CA ALA A 91 -0.56 4.58 12.37
C ALA A 91 -1.85 5.33 11.98
N ILE A 92 -3.00 4.65 11.93
CA ILE A 92 -4.29 5.28 11.67
C ILE A 92 -4.66 6.26 12.79
N MET A 93 -4.51 5.87 14.05
CA MET A 93 -4.82 6.74 15.20
C MET A 93 -3.94 7.99 15.24
N ASP A 94 -2.69 7.91 14.76
CA ASP A 94 -1.79 9.05 14.69
C ASP A 94 -2.16 10.06 13.59
N ILE A 95 -2.92 9.66 12.55
CA ILE A 95 -3.43 10.56 11.49
C ILE A 95 -4.60 11.43 11.99
N ILE A 96 -5.40 10.90 12.91
CA ILE A 96 -6.64 11.57 13.39
C ILE A 96 -6.34 12.68 14.42
N LYS A 97 -5.13 12.70 14.99
CA LYS A 97 -4.76 13.60 16.09
C LYS A 97 -4.64 15.06 15.69
#